data_AF-A0A2V9FMS5-F1
#
_entry.id   AF-A0A2V9FMS5-F1
#
_cell.length_a   1.000
_cell.length_b   1.000
_cell.length_c   1.000
_cell.angle_alpha   90.00
_cell.angle_beta   90.00
_cell.angle_gamma   90.00
#
_symmetry.space_group_name_H-M   'P 1'
#
loop_
_entity.id
_entity.type
_entity.pdbx_description
1 polymer ?
#
loop_
_entity_poly.entity_id
_entity_poly.type
_entity_poly.pdbx_seq_one_letter_code
_entity_poly.pdbx_strand_id
1 'polypeptide(L)'
;MGDIVQIYEDYQGRADFLTVYVREAHPTDEWQMKSNVKDDVCYAQPKTLAQRVAIANDFTKRFKFPLPFGIDDMSNAANDAYAAWPERIYIIDESGRIAYRGGMGPFNYKPEEAREWLAARYGAVKHDAPKSPADEAPPRPRPAAPAK
;
A
#
# COMPACT_ATOMS: atom_id res chain seq x y z
N MET A 1 3.43 -4.11 -0.99
CA MET A 1 2.64 -3.29 -1.94
C MET A 1 2.22 -4.05 -3.19
N GLY A 2 3.04 -4.97 -3.72
CA GLY A 2 2.73 -5.69 -4.96
C GLY A 2 1.34 -6.31 -4.98
N ASP A 3 0.91 -6.95 -3.88
CA ASP A 3 -0.36 -7.69 -3.84
C ASP A 3 -1.59 -6.77 -3.97
N ILE A 4 -1.61 -5.63 -3.26
CA ILE A 4 -2.70 -4.65 -3.37
C ILE A 4 -2.75 -3.99 -4.74
N VAL A 5 -1.59 -3.67 -5.32
CA VAL A 5 -1.53 -3.11 -6.68
C VAL A 5 -2.08 -4.09 -7.70
N GLN A 6 -1.72 -5.37 -7.60
CA GLN A 6 -2.27 -6.40 -8.47
C GLN A 6 -3.78 -6.60 -8.27
N ILE A 7 -4.28 -6.56 -7.02
CA ILE A 7 -5.72 -6.64 -6.76
C ILE A 7 -6.46 -5.45 -7.39
N TYR A 8 -5.87 -4.24 -7.29
CA TYR A 8 -6.41 -3.07 -7.96
C TYR A 8 -6.44 -3.25 -9.47
N GLU A 9 -5.33 -3.69 -10.09
CA GLU A 9 -5.26 -3.92 -11.53
C GLU A 9 -6.34 -4.89 -12.02
N ASP A 10 -6.60 -5.94 -11.25
CA ASP A 10 -7.57 -7.00 -11.55
C ASP A 10 -9.03 -6.56 -11.46
N TYR A 11 -9.35 -5.72 -10.47
CA TYR A 11 -10.73 -5.48 -10.06
C TYR A 11 -11.16 -4.00 -10.14
N GLN A 12 -10.30 -3.05 -10.51
CA GLN A 12 -10.64 -1.61 -10.64
C GLN A 12 -11.80 -1.34 -11.61
N GLY A 13 -12.09 -2.24 -12.56
CA GLY A 13 -13.25 -2.13 -13.44
C GLY A 13 -14.57 -2.64 -12.83
N ARG A 14 -14.54 -3.18 -11.61
CA ARG A 14 -15.68 -3.83 -10.94
C ARG A 14 -15.89 -3.38 -9.50
N ALA A 15 -14.87 -2.82 -8.86
CA ALA A 15 -14.91 -2.27 -7.52
C ALA A 15 -14.07 -0.99 -7.44
N ASP A 16 -14.51 -0.05 -6.61
CA ASP A 16 -13.73 1.14 -6.29
C ASP A 16 -12.67 0.82 -5.24
N PHE A 17 -11.53 1.51 -5.32
CA PHE A 17 -10.41 1.35 -4.40
C PHE A 17 -10.02 2.68 -3.79
N LEU A 18 -9.70 2.67 -2.50
CA LEU A 18 -9.15 3.81 -1.79
C LEU A 18 -8.16 3.31 -0.74
N THR A 19 -6.93 3.82 -0.79
CA THR A 19 -5.97 3.70 0.32
C THR A 19 -6.05 4.96 1.15
N VAL A 20 -6.15 4.85 2.48
CA VAL A 20 -6.17 6.00 3.39
C VAL A 20 -4.91 5.99 4.24
N TYR A 21 -4.13 7.08 4.15
CA TYR A 21 -2.96 7.28 4.98
C TYR A 21 -3.36 7.67 6.40
N VAL A 22 -3.01 6.84 7.38
CA VAL A 22 -3.25 7.08 8.80
C VAL A 22 -1.96 7.48 9.52
N ARG A 23 -1.99 7.59 10.86
CA ARG A 23 -0.81 7.91 11.67
C ARG A 23 0.32 6.88 11.49
N GLU A 24 1.56 7.33 11.65
CA GLU A 24 2.76 6.47 11.55
C GLU A 24 2.71 5.31 12.54
N ALA A 25 3.07 4.11 12.08
CA ALA A 25 3.24 2.93 12.94
C ALA A 25 4.58 2.92 13.67
N HIS A 26 5.61 3.51 13.05
CA HIS A 26 6.99 3.50 13.55
C HIS A 26 7.67 4.85 13.37
N PRO A 27 7.16 5.91 14.03
CA PRO A 27 7.74 7.23 13.87
C PRO A 27 9.12 7.31 14.56
N THR A 28 9.99 8.17 14.05
CA THR A 28 11.38 8.31 14.52
C THR A 28 11.50 8.86 15.94
N ASP A 29 10.46 9.52 16.44
CA ASP A 29 10.37 10.08 17.78
C ASP A 29 9.70 9.14 18.81
N GLU A 30 9.32 7.92 18.41
CA GLU A 30 8.80 6.88 19.32
C GLU A 30 9.61 5.57 19.20
N TRP A 31 9.27 4.69 18.26
CA TRP A 31 9.89 3.37 18.06
C TRP A 31 10.19 3.11 16.59
N GLN A 32 11.45 3.32 16.21
CA GLN A 32 11.93 3.21 14.83
C GLN A 32 12.38 1.78 14.49
N MET A 33 11.87 1.22 13.39
CA MET A 33 12.33 -0.08 12.88
C MET A 33 13.60 0.03 12.04
N LYS A 34 14.48 -0.98 12.12
CA LYS A 34 15.72 -1.04 11.32
C LYS A 34 15.46 -1.12 9.81
N SER A 35 14.31 -1.65 9.39
CA SER A 35 13.86 -1.68 7.98
C SER A 35 13.66 -0.25 7.43
N ASN A 36 13.08 0.65 8.22
CA ASN A 36 12.81 2.03 7.82
C ASN A 36 14.08 2.85 7.64
N VAL A 37 15.15 2.53 8.37
CA VAL A 37 16.48 3.16 8.19
C VAL A 37 17.13 2.71 6.88
N LYS A 38 16.98 1.43 6.51
CA LYS A 38 17.53 0.89 5.26
C LYS A 38 16.82 1.46 4.04
N ASP A 39 15.52 1.69 4.17
CA ASP A 39 14.69 2.29 3.12
C ASP A 39 14.58 3.81 3.26
N ASP A 40 15.31 4.49 4.15
CA ASP A 40 15.22 5.95 4.36
C ASP A 40 13.78 6.48 4.53
N VAL A 41 12.90 5.70 5.18
CA VAL A 41 11.51 6.05 5.52
C VAL A 41 11.47 6.43 7.00
N CYS A 42 12.17 7.50 7.35
CA CYS A 42 12.35 7.97 8.72
C CYS A 42 11.56 9.26 8.95
N TYR A 43 10.27 9.15 9.27
CA TYR A 43 9.43 10.30 9.62
C TYR A 43 9.10 10.35 11.10
N ALA A 44 9.14 11.55 11.70
CA ALA A 44 8.52 11.79 12.99
C ALA A 44 6.99 11.78 12.86
N GLN A 45 6.26 11.56 13.95
CA GLN A 45 4.79 11.58 13.87
C GLN A 45 4.32 12.99 13.45
N PRO A 46 3.57 13.15 12.34
CA PRO A 46 3.06 14.46 11.93
C PRO A 46 2.18 15.09 13.01
N LYS A 47 2.45 16.35 13.33
CA LYS A 47 1.68 17.16 14.30
C LYS A 47 0.67 18.07 13.61
N THR A 48 0.74 18.17 12.29
CA THR A 48 -0.14 19.01 11.46
C THR A 48 -0.54 18.25 10.20
N LEU A 49 -1.68 18.62 9.62
CA LEU A 49 -2.16 18.02 8.37
C LEU A 49 -1.14 18.21 7.24
N ALA A 50 -0.51 19.39 7.15
CA ALA A 50 0.51 19.66 6.13
C ALA A 50 1.71 18.70 6.23
N GLN A 51 2.15 18.35 7.44
CA GLN A 51 3.21 17.36 7.64
C GLN A 51 2.75 15.96 7.22
N ARG A 52 1.54 15.54 7.60
CA ARG A 52 0.99 14.25 7.18
C ARG A 52 0.86 14.14 5.66
N VAL A 53 0.38 15.22 5.03
CA VAL A 53 0.28 15.35 3.57
C VAL A 53 1.66 15.29 2.91
N ALA A 54 2.69 15.91 3.49
CA ALA A 54 4.04 15.84 2.95
C ALA A 54 4.57 14.40 2.94
N ILE A 55 4.36 13.65 4.02
CA ILE A 55 4.80 12.25 4.14
C ILE A 55 4.02 11.35 3.17
N ALA A 56 2.70 11.45 3.15
CA ALA A 56 1.84 10.73 2.21
C ALA A 56 2.22 11.00 0.74
N ASN A 57 2.57 12.25 0.40
CA ASN A 57 3.02 12.62 -0.94
C ASN A 57 4.40 12.04 -1.28
N ASP A 58 5.32 11.94 -0.32
CA ASP A 58 6.61 11.30 -0.55
C ASP A 58 6.40 9.81 -0.88
N PHE A 59 5.58 9.12 -0.08
CA PHE A 59 5.21 7.73 -0.31
C PHE A 59 4.65 7.49 -1.72
N THR A 60 3.64 8.25 -2.13
CA THR A 60 3.00 8.06 -3.44
C THR A 60 3.97 8.30 -4.60
N LYS A 61 4.83 9.33 -4.52
CA LYS A 61 5.84 9.63 -5.54
C LYS A 61 6.93 8.57 -5.60
N ARG A 62 7.45 8.17 -4.43
CA ARG A 62 8.56 7.24 -4.31
C ARG A 62 8.21 5.85 -4.85
N PHE A 63 7.02 5.36 -4.52
CA PHE A 63 6.55 4.04 -4.92
C PHE A 63 5.70 4.04 -6.18
N LYS A 64 5.47 5.22 -6.80
CA LYS A 64 4.56 5.40 -7.95
C LYS A 64 3.22 4.71 -7.70
N PHE A 65 2.66 4.93 -6.51
CA PHE A 65 1.50 4.18 -6.01
C PHE A 65 0.26 4.50 -6.88
N PRO A 66 -0.35 3.51 -7.55
CA PRO A 66 -1.33 3.80 -8.61
C PRO A 66 -2.77 3.93 -8.12
N LEU A 67 -3.07 3.55 -6.88
CA LEU A 67 -4.43 3.59 -6.34
C LEU A 67 -4.82 5.01 -5.90
N PRO A 68 -6.12 5.35 -5.92
CA PRO A 68 -6.64 6.53 -5.23
C PRO A 68 -6.18 6.56 -3.76
N PHE A 69 -5.72 7.74 -3.32
CA PHE A 69 -5.04 7.92 -2.05
C PHE A 69 -5.64 9.06 -1.24
N GLY A 70 -6.34 8.72 -0.17
CA GLY A 70 -6.84 9.64 0.84
C GLY A 70 -5.85 9.80 2.00
N ILE A 71 -6.03 10.85 2.78
CA ILE A 71 -5.22 11.12 3.97
C ILE A 71 -6.19 11.38 5.12
N ASP A 72 -6.06 10.61 6.19
CA ASP A 72 -6.86 10.80 7.39
C ASP A 72 -6.52 12.16 8.03
N ASP A 73 -7.53 12.83 8.57
CA ASP A 73 -7.33 14.13 9.19
C ASP A 73 -6.57 14.00 10.53
N MET A 74 -6.14 15.12 11.09
CA MET A 74 -5.36 15.10 12.33
C MET A 74 -6.14 14.63 13.56
N SER A 75 -7.48 14.50 13.48
CA SER A 75 -8.29 13.88 14.53
C SER A 75 -8.22 12.35 14.51
N ASN A 76 -7.68 11.77 13.44
CA ASN A 76 -7.60 10.33 13.20
C ASN A 76 -8.97 9.64 13.09
N ALA A 77 -9.97 10.37 12.59
CA ALA A 77 -11.36 9.89 12.55
C ALA A 77 -11.51 8.59 11.77
N ALA A 78 -10.83 8.44 10.62
CA ALA A 78 -10.90 7.21 9.84
C ALA A 78 -10.16 6.06 10.55
N ASN A 79 -8.98 6.33 11.09
CA ASN A 79 -8.23 5.35 11.88
C ASN A 79 -9.06 4.78 13.04
N ASP A 80 -9.74 5.65 13.79
CA ASP A 80 -10.49 5.27 14.98
C ASP A 80 -11.78 4.52 14.60
N ALA A 81 -12.50 4.99 13.59
CA ALA A 81 -13.72 4.35 13.10
C ALA A 81 -13.45 2.93 12.55
N TYR A 82 -12.31 2.73 11.89
CA TYR A 82 -11.95 1.46 11.25
C TYR A 82 -10.94 0.63 12.04
N ALA A 83 -10.48 1.10 13.20
CA ALA A 83 -9.37 0.48 13.94
C ALA A 83 -8.23 0.06 12.99
N ALA A 84 -7.78 1.05 12.19
CA ALA A 84 -6.95 0.81 11.00
C ALA A 84 -5.47 0.64 11.32
N TRP A 85 -5.01 1.14 12.47
CA TRP A 85 -3.62 1.06 12.88
C TRP A 85 -3.17 -0.39 13.20
N PRO A 86 -1.95 -0.80 12.79
CA PRO A 86 -0.99 -0.05 11.97
C PRO A 86 -1.33 -0.06 10.48
N GLU A 87 -1.99 -1.12 10.01
CA GLU A 87 -2.55 -1.25 8.66
C GLU A 87 -3.72 -2.24 8.67
N ARG A 88 -4.69 -2.04 7.77
CA ARG A 88 -5.89 -2.86 7.68
C ARG A 88 -6.58 -2.79 6.31
N ILE A 89 -7.27 -3.86 5.94
CA ILE A 89 -8.08 -3.94 4.71
C ILE A 89 -9.55 -4.09 5.09
N TYR A 90 -10.42 -3.35 4.40
CA TYR A 90 -11.86 -3.50 4.47
C TYR A 90 -12.44 -3.62 3.07
N ILE A 91 -13.55 -4.36 2.95
CA ILE A 91 -14.43 -4.28 1.78
C ILE A 91 -15.79 -3.84 2.29
N ILE A 92 -16.30 -2.78 1.68
CA ILE A 92 -17.62 -2.22 1.94
C ILE A 92 -18.48 -2.56 0.72
N ASP A 93 -19.63 -3.17 0.93
CA ASP A 93 -20.56 -3.52 -0.14
C ASP A 93 -21.38 -2.31 -0.62
N GLU A 94 -22.16 -2.51 -1.67
CA GLU A 94 -22.99 -1.50 -2.31
C GLU A 94 -24.11 -0.98 -1.39
N SER A 95 -24.40 -1.67 -0.27
CA SER A 95 -25.33 -1.23 0.77
C SER A 95 -24.67 -0.41 1.88
N GLY A 96 -23.35 -0.17 1.78
CA GLY A 96 -22.57 0.56 2.78
C GLY A 96 -22.21 -0.27 4.00
N ARG A 97 -22.27 -1.60 3.92
CA ARG A 97 -21.95 -2.50 5.05
C ARG A 97 -20.57 -3.11 4.86
N ILE A 98 -19.89 -3.38 5.99
CA ILE A 98 -18.61 -4.09 5.98
C ILE A 98 -18.86 -5.55 5.60
N ALA A 99 -18.47 -5.93 4.39
CA ALA A 99 -18.56 -7.29 3.87
C ALA A 99 -17.30 -8.11 4.16
N TYR A 100 -16.15 -7.44 4.34
CA TYR A 100 -14.92 -8.05 4.81
C TYR A 100 -14.16 -7.06 5.72
N ARG A 101 -13.64 -7.59 6.83
CA ARG A 101 -12.79 -6.88 7.79
C ARG A 101 -11.53 -7.70 8.00
N GLY A 102 -10.41 -7.23 7.48
CA GLY A 102 -9.11 -7.85 7.69
C GLY A 102 -8.67 -7.81 9.14
N GLY A 103 -7.73 -8.69 9.48
CA GLY A 103 -7.05 -8.67 10.77
C GLY A 103 -6.18 -7.43 10.95
N MET A 104 -5.72 -7.21 12.18
CA MET A 104 -4.79 -6.10 12.48
C MET A 104 -3.38 -6.45 11.99
N GLY A 105 -2.81 -5.55 11.18
CA GLY A 105 -1.44 -5.69 10.69
C GLY A 105 -0.36 -5.48 11.77
N PRO A 106 0.91 -5.73 11.44
CA PRO A 106 1.34 -6.36 10.19
C PRO A 106 1.03 -7.87 10.16
N PHE A 107 0.93 -8.52 11.33
CA PHE A 107 0.84 -9.98 11.42
C PHE A 107 -0.43 -10.60 10.79
N ASN A 108 -1.53 -9.85 10.72
CA ASN A 108 -2.77 -10.32 10.10
C ASN A 108 -3.20 -9.46 8.90
N TYR A 109 -2.27 -8.70 8.32
CA TYR A 109 -2.52 -8.01 7.07
C TYR A 109 -2.39 -9.02 5.91
N LYS A 110 -3.53 -9.45 5.37
CA LYS A 110 -3.61 -10.49 4.34
C LYS A 110 -4.41 -10.02 3.12
N PRO A 111 -3.76 -9.39 2.13
CA PRO A 111 -4.38 -9.01 0.87
C PRO A 111 -5.08 -10.18 0.14
N GLU A 112 -4.62 -11.40 0.36
CA GLU A 112 -5.10 -12.63 -0.27
C GLU A 112 -6.54 -12.92 0.13
N GLU A 113 -6.89 -12.72 1.40
CA GLU A 113 -8.27 -12.89 1.89
C GLU A 113 -9.22 -11.88 1.21
N ALA A 114 -8.75 -10.65 0.97
CA ALA A 114 -9.52 -9.65 0.22
C ALA A 114 -9.65 -10.01 -1.28
N ARG A 115 -8.57 -10.53 -1.88
CA ARG A 115 -8.57 -11.04 -3.26
C ARG A 115 -9.54 -12.20 -3.42
N GLU A 116 -9.56 -13.15 -2.48
CA GLU A 116 -10.49 -14.28 -2.47
C GLU A 116 -11.95 -13.81 -2.40
N TRP A 117 -12.24 -12.82 -1.56
CA TRP A 117 -13.58 -12.22 -1.50
C TRP A 117 -13.98 -11.60 -2.85
N LEU A 118 -13.09 -10.80 -3.47
CA LEU A 118 -13.34 -10.19 -4.77
C LEU A 118 -13.49 -11.25 -5.88
N ALA A 119 -12.69 -12.31 -5.85
CA ALA A 119 -12.77 -13.42 -6.78
C ALA A 119 -14.08 -14.20 -6.63
N ALA A 120 -14.56 -14.40 -5.41
CA ALA A 120 -15.85 -15.03 -5.16
C ALA A 120 -17.02 -14.17 -5.70
N ARG A 121 -16.90 -12.84 -5.58
CA ARG A 121 -17.93 -11.89 -6.01
C ARG A 121 -17.94 -11.61 -7.52
N TYR A 122 -16.77 -11.54 -8.15
CA TYR A 122 -16.59 -11.09 -9.53
C TYR A 122 -15.93 -12.11 -10.46
N GLY A 123 -15.48 -13.24 -9.93
CA GLY A 123 -14.72 -14.25 -10.67
C GLY A 123 -13.21 -14.03 -10.53
N ALA A 124 -12.47 -15.14 -10.44
CA ALA A 124 -11.02 -15.11 -10.29
C ALA A 124 -10.32 -14.63 -11.58
N VAL A 125 -9.39 -13.70 -11.44
CA VAL A 125 -8.46 -13.30 -12.49
C VAL A 125 -7.25 -14.22 -12.46
N LYS A 126 -6.93 -14.84 -13.60
CA LYS A 126 -5.73 -15.67 -13.74
C LYS A 126 -4.58 -14.82 -14.23
N HIS A 127 -3.49 -14.82 -13.48
CA HIS A 127 -2.21 -14.34 -13.95
C HIS A 127 -1.34 -15.53 -14.33
N ASP A 128 -0.76 -15.48 -15.52
CA ASP A 128 0.37 -16.35 -15.83
C ASP A 128 1.48 -16.09 -14.81
N ALA A 129 2.19 -17.14 -14.40
CA ALA A 129 3.24 -17.01 -13.40
C ALA A 129 4.22 -15.89 -13.83
N PRO A 130 4.64 -15.01 -12.91
CA PRO A 130 5.64 -14.00 -13.24
C PRO A 130 6.87 -14.72 -13.79
N LYS A 131 7.33 -14.33 -14.99
CA LYS A 131 8.60 -14.83 -15.54
C LYS A 131 9.67 -14.59 -14.50
N SER A 132 10.42 -15.65 -14.19
CA SER A 132 11.49 -15.58 -13.22
C SER A 132 12.53 -14.56 -13.71
N PRO A 133 13.20 -13.79 -12.85
CA PRO A 133 14.30 -12.90 -13.25
C PRO A 133 15.42 -13.61 -14.03
N ALA A 134 15.46 -14.94 -13.99
CA ALA A 134 16.35 -15.79 -14.78
C ALA A 134 16.03 -15.81 -16.29
N ASP A 135 14.82 -15.41 -16.70
CA ASP A 135 14.41 -15.33 -18.11
C ASP A 135 14.72 -13.97 -18.75
N GLU A 136 15.23 -13.01 -17.98
CA GLU A 136 15.61 -11.70 -18.47
C GLU A 136 17.08 -11.73 -18.94
N ALA A 137 17.29 -11.57 -20.25
CA ALA A 137 18.63 -11.53 -20.82
C ALA A 137 19.47 -10.44 -20.13
N PRO A 138 20.75 -10.72 -19.80
CA PRO A 138 21.57 -9.79 -19.04
C PRO A 138 21.65 -8.42 -19.75
N PRO A 139 21.61 -7.31 -18.98
CA PRO A 139 21.69 -5.98 -19.56
C PRO A 139 22.99 -5.84 -20.36
N ARG A 140 22.86 -5.38 -21.60
CA ARG A 140 24.03 -5.12 -22.46
C ARG A 140 25.00 -4.16 -21.77
N PRO A 141 26.31 -4.43 -21.79
CA PRO A 141 27.29 -3.55 -21.16
C PRO A 141 27.21 -2.15 -21.77
N ARG A 142 27.26 -1.12 -20.92
CA ARG A 142 27.31 0.27 -21.36
C ARG A 142 28.59 0.51 -22.17
N PRO A 143 28.53 1.24 -23.30
CA PRO A 143 29.74 1.61 -24.02
C PRO A 143 30.64 2.49 -23.15
N ALA A 144 31.95 2.20 -23.18
CA ALA A 144 32.95 2.95 -22.44
C ALA A 144 32.97 4.41 -22.90
N ALA A 145 33.01 5.34 -21.93
CA ALA A 145 33.17 6.75 -22.22
C ALA A 145 34.56 7.02 -22.84
N PRO A 146 34.66 7.94 -23.82
CA PRO A 146 35.95 8.27 -24.43
C PRO A 146 36.87 8.96 -23.42
N ALA A 147 38.13 8.53 -23.39
CA ALA A 147 39.18 9.15 -22.57
C ALA A 147 39.47 10.59 -23.05
N LYS A 148 39.72 11.48 -22.09
CA LYS A 148 40.22 12.84 -22.35
C LYS A 148 41.70 12.82 -22.72
#